data_AF-A0A9D3Z3H9-F1
#
_entry.id   AF-A0A9D3Z3H9-F1
#
_cell.length_a   1.000
_cell.length_b   1.000
_cell.length_c   1.000
_cell.angle_alpha   90.00
_cell.angle_beta   90.00
_cell.angle_gamma   90.00
#
_symmetry.space_group_name_H-M   'P 1'
#
loop_
_entity.id
_entity.type
_entity.pdbx_description
1 polymer ?
#
loop_
_entity_poly.entity_id
_entity_poly.type
_entity_poly.pdbx_seq_one_letter_code
_entity_poly.pdbx_strand_id
1 'polypeptide(L)'
;MESQYEDLALEIFTKHSPKDSRSTTTECTSCSATIPDCSNACPNCDTKFPTCIVTGRPLMEYQFWMCSACKHRAYENEIAQKQTCPLCHTPV
;
A
#
# COMPACT_ATOMS: atom_id res chain seq x y z
N MET A 1 -12.80 -25.83 17.14
CA MET A 1 -13.19 -25.59 15.73
C MET A 1 -12.12 -24.77 15.02
N GLU A 2 -11.43 -23.85 15.70
CA GLU A 2 -10.29 -23.08 15.16
C GLU A 2 -9.11 -23.95 14.69
N SER A 3 -8.76 -25.02 15.44
CA SER A 3 -7.56 -25.82 15.13
C SER A 3 -7.58 -26.51 13.75
N GLN A 4 -8.74 -26.90 13.22
CA GLN A 4 -8.79 -27.56 11.90
C GLN A 4 -8.38 -26.63 10.75
N TYR A 5 -8.67 -25.32 10.87
CA TYR A 5 -8.23 -24.34 9.88
C TYR A 5 -6.74 -24.00 10.03
N GLU A 6 -6.23 -23.99 11.26
CA GLU A 6 -4.81 -23.77 11.55
C GLU A 6 -3.95 -24.92 11.02
N ASP A 7 -4.34 -26.17 11.29
CA ASP A 7 -3.64 -27.36 10.82
C ASP A 7 -3.60 -27.43 9.29
N LEU A 8 -4.73 -27.12 8.65
CA LEU A 8 -4.82 -27.05 7.18
C LEU A 8 -3.95 -25.92 6.61
N ALA A 9 -3.94 -24.74 7.24
CA ALA A 9 -3.10 -23.62 6.80
C ALA A 9 -1.61 -23.99 6.86
N LEU A 10 -1.18 -24.66 7.94
CA LEU A 10 0.20 -25.14 8.07
C LEU A 10 0.53 -26.16 6.97
N GLU A 11 -0.33 -27.15 6.72
CA GLU A 11 -0.09 -28.15 5.66
C GLU A 11 0.08 -27.49 4.29
N ILE A 12 -0.79 -26.53 3.96
CA ILE A 12 -0.76 -25.82 2.67
C ILE A 12 0.51 -24.97 2.56
N PHE A 13 0.77 -24.06 3.50
CA PHE A 13 1.82 -23.04 3.33
C PHE A 13 3.23 -23.54 3.64
N THR A 14 3.38 -24.63 4.41
CA THR A 14 4.69 -25.28 4.59
C THR A 14 5.10 -26.10 3.36
N LYS A 15 4.14 -26.77 2.70
CA LYS A 15 4.36 -27.55 1.48
C LYS A 15 4.47 -26.67 0.23
N HIS A 16 3.68 -25.61 0.18
CA HIS A 16 3.61 -24.66 -0.92
C HIS A 16 3.92 -23.26 -0.40
N SER A 17 5.21 -22.96 -0.23
CA SER A 17 5.64 -21.63 0.21
C SER A 17 5.05 -20.54 -0.68
N PRO A 18 4.37 -19.52 -0.12
CA PRO A 18 3.89 -18.39 -0.89
C PRO A 18 5.03 -17.75 -1.66
N LYS A 19 4.85 -17.61 -2.97
CA LYS A 19 5.76 -16.84 -3.82
C LYS A 19 5.02 -15.59 -4.23
N ASP A 20 5.56 -14.44 -3.83
CA ASP A 20 5.11 -13.19 -4.44
C ASP A 20 5.62 -13.16 -5.88
N SER A 21 4.68 -13.22 -6.84
CA SER A 21 5.01 -13.16 -8.26
C SER A 21 5.23 -11.73 -8.74
N ARG A 22 4.94 -10.70 -7.91
CA ARG A 22 5.14 -9.30 -8.27
C ARG A 22 6.55 -8.87 -7.91
N SER A 23 7.44 -8.97 -8.90
CA SER A 23 8.72 -8.27 -8.91
C SER A 23 8.60 -6.89 -9.59
N THR A 24 7.51 -6.16 -9.32
CA THR A 24 7.32 -4.84 -9.92
C THR A 24 8.22 -3.85 -9.19
N THR A 25 9.04 -3.14 -9.95
CA THR A 25 9.93 -2.10 -9.42
C THR A 25 9.53 -0.75 -9.98
N THR A 26 9.93 0.29 -9.26
CA THR A 26 9.72 1.70 -9.60
C THR A 26 10.94 2.51 -9.19
N GLU A 27 11.03 3.74 -9.66
CA GLU A 27 12.13 4.65 -9.32
C GLU A 27 11.76 5.52 -8.12
N CYS A 28 12.69 5.63 -7.16
CA CYS A 28 12.54 6.54 -6.04
C CYS A 28 12.47 7.99 -6.53
N THR A 29 11.47 8.74 -6.08
CA THR A 29 11.26 10.15 -6.45
C THR A 29 12.34 11.11 -5.95
N SER A 30 13.18 10.69 -5.00
CA SER A 30 14.21 11.54 -4.40
C SER A 30 15.64 11.21 -4.84
N CYS A 31 15.97 9.93 -5.03
CA CYS A 31 17.33 9.50 -5.42
C CYS A 31 17.39 8.67 -6.70
N SER A 32 16.26 8.45 -7.38
CA SER A 32 16.15 7.66 -8.62
C SER A 32 16.61 6.21 -8.52
N ALA A 33 16.85 5.70 -7.31
CA ALA A 33 17.16 4.29 -7.14
C ALA A 33 15.95 3.41 -7.46
N THR A 34 16.18 2.28 -8.12
CA THR A 34 15.15 1.27 -8.35
C THR A 34 14.79 0.59 -7.04
N ILE A 35 13.50 0.65 -6.68
CA ILE A 35 12.94 0.11 -5.44
C ILE A 35 11.72 -0.76 -5.77
N PRO A 36 11.36 -1.73 -4.90
CA PRO A 36 10.07 -2.43 -5.02
C PRO A 36 8.90 -1.45 -4.96
N ASP A 37 7.88 -1.63 -5.81
CA ASP A 37 6.70 -0.75 -5.89
C ASP A 37 5.84 -0.75 -4.62
N CYS A 38 5.99 -1.77 -3.77
CA CYS A 38 5.35 -1.90 -2.46
C CYS A 38 6.14 -1.26 -1.30
N SER A 39 7.30 -0.65 -1.56
CA SER A 39 8.15 -0.10 -0.51
C SER A 39 7.55 1.18 0.07
N ASN A 40 7.40 1.23 1.40
CA ASN A 40 6.95 2.43 2.12
C ASN A 40 8.11 3.40 2.45
N ALA A 41 9.35 2.98 2.25
CA ALA A 41 10.54 3.82 2.36
C ALA A 41 11.61 3.37 1.36
N CYS A 42 12.39 4.31 0.84
CA CYS A 42 13.51 4.00 -0.03
C CYS A 42 14.68 3.41 0.79
N PRO A 43 15.17 2.20 0.47
CA PRO A 43 16.30 1.60 1.19
C PRO A 43 17.63 2.36 1.01
N ASN A 44 17.73 3.23 0.01
CA ASN A 44 18.96 3.97 -0.29
C ASN A 44 19.02 5.37 0.34
N CYS A 45 17.89 6.07 0.43
CA CYS A 45 17.86 7.47 0.92
C CYS A 45 16.85 7.71 2.05
N ASP A 46 16.17 6.68 2.53
CA ASP A 46 15.15 6.73 3.61
C ASP A 46 13.97 7.69 3.33
N THR A 47 13.76 8.06 2.06
CA THR A 47 12.57 8.80 1.65
C THR A 47 11.34 7.96 1.92
N LYS A 48 10.38 8.51 2.67
CA LYS A 48 9.14 7.83 3.05
C LYS A 48 8.03 8.12 2.05
N PHE A 49 7.31 7.07 1.68
CA PHE A 49 6.17 7.13 0.76
C PHE A 49 4.89 6.90 1.55
N PRO A 50 4.01 7.90 1.69
CA PRO A 50 2.75 7.73 2.39
C PRO A 50 1.85 6.73 1.66
N THR A 51 1.09 5.92 2.39
CA THR A 51 0.19 4.94 1.76
C THR A 51 -1.11 5.59 1.29
N CYS A 52 -1.56 5.24 0.08
CA CYS A 52 -2.89 5.58 -0.41
C CYS A 52 -3.95 4.79 0.36
N ILE A 53 -4.88 5.47 1.03
CA ILE A 53 -5.94 4.82 1.83
C ILE A 53 -7.00 4.10 0.99
N VAL A 54 -7.01 4.30 -0.33
CA VAL A 54 -7.95 3.62 -1.24
C VAL A 54 -7.34 2.32 -1.77
N THR A 55 -6.07 2.34 -2.18
CA THR A 55 -5.43 1.22 -2.90
C THR A 55 -4.40 0.45 -2.06
N GLY A 56 -3.95 1.01 -0.94
CA GLY A 56 -2.85 0.46 -0.15
C GLY A 56 -1.46 0.63 -0.78
N ARG A 57 -1.35 1.25 -1.96
CA ARG A 57 -0.06 1.46 -2.63
C ARG A 57 0.68 2.69 -2.08
N PRO A 58 2.02 2.71 -2.10
CA PRO A 58 2.79 3.90 -1.74
C PRO A 58 2.55 5.06 -2.73
N LEU A 59 2.29 6.26 -2.22
CA LEU A 59 2.11 7.47 -3.00
C LEU A 59 3.48 7.99 -3.43
N MET A 60 3.79 7.81 -4.71
CA MET A 60 4.99 8.34 -5.36
C MET A 60 4.70 9.55 -6.25
N GLU A 61 3.43 9.96 -6.39
CA GLU A 61 3.05 11.16 -7.12
C GLU A 61 3.21 12.41 -6.24
N TYR A 62 3.59 13.53 -6.87
CA TYR A 62 3.68 14.83 -6.19
C TYR A 62 2.30 15.39 -5.83
N GLN A 63 1.28 15.05 -6.61
CA GLN A 63 -0.10 15.46 -6.37
C GLN A 63 -0.86 14.30 -5.71
N PHE A 64 -1.53 14.61 -4.62
CA PHE A 64 -2.35 13.67 -3.88
C PHE A 64 -3.46 14.42 -3.15
N TRP A 65 -4.59 13.76 -2.99
CA TRP A 65 -5.63 14.25 -2.09
C TRP A 65 -5.25 13.95 -0.64
N MET A 66 -5.59 14.87 0.27
CA MET A 66 -5.43 14.70 1.71
C MET A 66 -6.76 14.98 2.40
N CYS A 67 -7.21 14.04 3.23
CA CYS A 67 -8.43 14.22 4.00
C CYS A 67 -8.29 15.43 4.95
N SER A 68 -9.28 16.33 4.92
CA SER A 68 -9.32 17.51 5.79
C SER A 68 -9.39 17.16 7.28
N ALA A 69 -10.04 16.04 7.63
CA ALA A 69 -10.21 15.57 9.01
C ALA A 69 -9.02 14.70 9.48
N CYS A 70 -8.83 13.52 8.88
CA CYS A 70 -7.85 12.54 9.38
C CYS A 70 -6.43 12.69 8.80
N LYS A 71 -6.20 13.63 7.88
CA LYS A 71 -4.90 13.91 7.22
C LYS A 71 -4.26 12.74 6.46
N HIS A 72 -4.99 11.65 6.25
CA HIS A 72 -4.53 10.55 5.41
C HIS A 72 -4.70 10.88 3.92
N ARG A 73 -3.92 10.21 3.08
CA ARG A 73 -3.73 10.57 1.68
C ARG A 73 -4.27 9.50 0.73
N ALA A 74 -4.67 9.91 -0.45
CA ALA A 74 -5.05 9.03 -1.55
C ALA A 74 -4.63 9.63 -2.90
N TYR A 75 -4.51 8.77 -3.91
CA TYR A 75 -4.40 9.25 -5.29
C TYR A 75 -5.68 10.00 -5.68
N GLU A 76 -5.55 11.10 -6.43
CA GLU A 76 -6.69 11.95 -6.80
C GLU A 76 -7.73 11.20 -7.63
N ASN A 77 -7.29 10.41 -8.61
CA ASN A 77 -8.16 9.59 -9.47
C ASN A 77 -8.90 8.48 -8.71
N GLU A 78 -8.30 7.96 -7.63
CA GLU A 78 -8.88 6.91 -6.79
C GLU A 78 -9.91 7.48 -5.81
N ILE A 79 -9.59 8.61 -5.15
CA ILE A 79 -10.52 9.23 -4.20
C ILE A 79 -11.71 9.91 -4.89
N ALA A 80 -11.54 10.38 -6.13
CA ALA A 80 -12.64 10.99 -6.91
C ALA A 80 -13.81 10.03 -7.14
N GLN A 81 -13.59 8.71 -7.00
CA GLN A 81 -14.62 7.68 -7.12
C GLN A 81 -15.32 7.38 -5.78
N LYS A 82 -14.96 8.09 -4.70
CA LYS A 82 -15.52 7.93 -3.35
C LYS A 82 -16.26 9.20 -2.96
N GLN A 83 -17.37 9.04 -2.24
CA GLN A 83 -18.12 10.17 -1.69
C GLN A 83 -17.61 10.60 -0.31
N THR A 84 -16.93 9.69 0.40
CA THR A 84 -16.43 9.88 1.75
C THR A 84 -15.04 9.28 1.90
N CYS A 85 -14.22 9.86 2.78
CA CYS A 85 -12.94 9.30 3.20
C CYS A 85 -13.12 7.85 3.68
N PRO A 86 -12.43 6.85 3.11
CA PRO A 86 -12.57 5.44 3.51
C PRO A 86 -12.19 5.14 4.97
N LEU A 87 -11.42 6.01 5.62
CA LEU A 87 -10.97 5.79 7.00
C LEU A 87 -11.86 6.47 8.04
N CYS A 88 -12.31 7.69 7.78
CA CYS A 88 -13.02 8.50 8.77
C CYS A 88 -14.42 8.94 8.34
N HIS A 89 -14.86 8.55 7.15
CA HIS A 89 -16.18 8.84 6.58
C HIS A 89 -16.53 10.33 6.42
N THR A 90 -15.58 11.25 6.63
CA THR A 90 -15.75 12.67 6.28
C THR A 90 -15.96 12.80 4.77
N PRO A 91 -16.91 13.61 4.28
CA PRO A 91 -17.09 13.88 2.86
C PRO A 91 -15.78 14.28 2.16
N VAL A 92 -15.58 13.76 0.95
CA VAL A 92 -14.38 14.02 0.12
C VAL A 92 -14.39 15.43 -0.46
#